data_AF-A0A9Q0SXF4-F1
#
_entry.id   AF-A0A9Q0SXF4-F1
#
_cell.length_a   1.000
_cell.length_b   1.000
_cell.length_c   1.000
_cell.angle_alpha   90.00
_cell.angle_beta   90.00
_cell.angle_gamma   90.00
#
_symmetry.space_group_name_H-M   'P 1'
#
loop_
_entity.id
_entity.type
_entity.pdbx_description
1 polymer ?
#
loop_
_entity_poly.entity_id
_entity_poly.type
_entity_poly.pdbx_seq_one_letter_code
_entity_poly.pdbx_strand_id
1 'polypeptide(L)'
;MAMAFKMATTGMWVTDECKNSFHQMKWKKVLRYIVFKIDEKSRYAVFDFDFVTVDNCRKSKIFFIAWAPAASRIRAKMLYATSKAGLSRVLEGIHYELQATDPTEMGFDLIRDRAK
;
A
#
# COMPACT_ATOMS: atom_id res chain seq x y z
N MET A 1 -40.40 7.20 -11.68
CA MET A 1 -39.83 6.33 -10.63
C MET A 1 -38.80 5.42 -11.26
N ALA A 2 -37.53 5.83 -11.24
CA ALA A 2 -36.35 4.99 -11.45
C ALA A 2 -35.14 5.86 -11.07
N MET A 3 -34.72 5.79 -9.81
CA MET A 3 -33.46 6.40 -9.39
C MET A 3 -32.33 5.57 -9.99
N ALA A 4 -31.55 6.18 -10.89
CA ALA A 4 -30.29 5.62 -11.33
C ALA A 4 -29.37 5.45 -10.10
N PHE A 5 -28.97 4.20 -9.87
CA PHE A 5 -28.04 3.78 -8.82
C PHE A 5 -26.70 4.51 -9.01
N LYS A 6 -26.47 5.59 -8.25
CA LYS A 6 -25.21 6.35 -8.28
C LYS A 6 -24.12 5.53 -7.58
N MET A 7 -23.49 4.61 -8.31
CA MET A 7 -22.28 3.92 -7.83
C MET A 7 -21.11 4.91 -7.77
N ALA A 8 -20.33 4.85 -6.69
CA ALA A 8 -19.11 5.63 -6.52
C ALA A 8 -18.03 5.13 -7.50
N THR A 9 -17.91 5.76 -8.67
CA THR A 9 -17.00 5.37 -9.77
C THR A 9 -15.69 6.15 -9.83
N THR A 10 -15.50 7.21 -9.04
CA THR A 10 -14.23 7.93 -9.01
C THR A 10 -13.31 7.29 -7.98
N GLY A 11 -12.38 6.45 -8.42
CA GLY A 11 -11.21 6.09 -7.61
C GLY A 11 -10.45 7.34 -7.15
N MET A 12 -9.66 7.21 -6.09
CA MET A 12 -8.83 8.31 -5.61
C MET A 12 -7.88 8.80 -6.70
N TRP A 13 -7.88 10.10 -6.96
CA TRP A 13 -6.93 10.73 -7.87
C TRP A 13 -5.55 10.63 -7.24
N VAL A 14 -4.67 9.80 -7.82
CA VAL A 14 -3.28 9.70 -7.37
C VAL A 14 -2.57 10.95 -7.84
N THR A 15 -2.23 11.83 -6.90
CA THR A 15 -1.49 13.05 -7.22
C THR A 15 -0.07 12.72 -7.65
N ASP A 16 0.54 13.59 -8.45
CA ASP A 16 1.93 13.40 -8.88
C ASP A 16 2.91 13.47 -7.71
N GLU A 17 2.53 14.08 -6.57
CA GLU A 17 3.32 14.04 -5.34
C GLU A 17 3.44 12.62 -4.77
N CYS A 18 2.41 11.78 -4.89
CA CYS A 18 2.46 10.39 -4.46
C CYS A 18 3.51 9.61 -5.27
N LYS A 19 3.55 9.84 -6.60
CA LYS A 19 4.55 9.23 -7.48
C LYS A 19 5.96 9.69 -7.14
N ASN A 20 6.12 11.00 -6.99
CA ASN A 20 7.42 11.59 -6.72
C ASN A 20 7.95 11.12 -5.36
N SER A 21 7.09 11.04 -4.34
CA SER A 21 7.46 10.51 -3.03
C SER A 21 7.91 9.05 -3.12
N PHE A 22 7.20 8.22 -3.89
CA PHE A 22 7.58 6.83 -4.13
C PHE A 22 8.92 6.71 -4.87
N HIS A 23 9.15 7.51 -5.92
CA HIS A 23 10.42 7.53 -6.64
C HIS A 23 11.57 7.99 -5.75
N GLN A 24 11.35 8.96 -4.89
CA GLN A 24 12.37 9.42 -3.94
C GLN A 24 12.71 8.34 -2.91
N MET A 25 11.74 7.57 -2.43
CA MET A 25 12.02 6.39 -1.60
C MET A 25 12.80 5.33 -2.39
N LYS A 26 12.30 4.89 -3.55
CA LYS A 26 12.89 3.80 -4.35
C LYS A 26 14.30 4.10 -4.83
N TRP A 27 14.56 5.31 -5.32
CA TRP A 27 15.83 5.66 -5.97
C TRP A 27 16.78 6.44 -5.07
N LYS A 28 16.25 7.37 -4.26
CA LYS A 28 17.09 8.20 -3.39
C LYS A 28 17.26 7.61 -1.98
N LYS A 29 16.47 6.58 -1.61
CA LYS A 29 16.47 5.95 -0.28
C LYS A 29 16.38 6.95 0.89
N VAL A 30 15.74 8.09 0.66
CA VAL A 30 15.60 9.18 1.65
C VAL A 30 14.63 8.79 2.77
N LEU A 31 13.62 7.98 2.44
CA LEU A 31 12.61 7.47 3.35
C LEU A 31 12.57 5.95 3.24
N ARG A 32 12.45 5.26 4.38
CA ARG A 32 12.32 3.78 4.42
C ARG A 32 10.87 3.32 4.26
N TYR A 33 9.91 4.20 4.54
CA TYR A 33 8.49 3.90 4.42
C TYR A 33 7.70 5.15 4.04
N ILE A 34 6.55 4.94 3.40
CA ILE A 34 5.55 5.96 3.08
C ILE A 34 4.20 5.44 3.54
N VAL A 35 3.39 6.29 4.19
CA VAL A 35 2.01 5.94 4.56
C VAL A 35 1.06 6.87 3.81
N PHE A 36 0.18 6.29 3.01
CA PHE A 36 -0.92 6.99 2.36
C PHE A 36 -2.19 6.82 3.19
N LYS A 37 -2.70 7.93 3.72
CA LYS A 37 -3.98 7.96 4.42
C LYS A 37 -5.11 8.01 3.39
N ILE A 38 -6.03 7.05 3.46
CA ILE A 38 -7.19 6.97 2.56
C ILE A 38 -8.46 7.43 3.25
N ASP A 39 -8.62 7.03 4.50
CA ASP A 39 -9.71 7.44 5.37
C ASP A 39 -9.18 7.50 6.82
N GLU A 40 -10.00 7.89 7.79
CA GLU A 40 -9.61 7.92 9.21
C GLU A 40 -9.18 6.53 9.73
N LYS A 41 -9.82 5.48 9.22
CA LYS A 41 -9.64 4.10 9.68
C LYS A 41 -8.88 3.20 8.70
N SER A 42 -8.57 3.63 7.48
CA SER A 42 -7.91 2.76 6.48
C SER A 42 -6.69 3.44 5.89
N ARG A 43 -5.60 2.67 5.72
CA ARG A 43 -4.28 3.19 5.35
C ARG A 43 -3.59 2.24 4.39
N TYR A 44 -2.85 2.81 3.44
CA TYR A 44 -1.82 2.07 2.72
C TYR A 44 -0.46 2.47 3.26
N ALA A 45 0.44 1.52 3.40
CA ALA A 45 1.83 1.75 3.66
C ALA A 45 2.66 1.10 2.55
N VAL A 46 3.70 1.79 2.12
CA VAL A 46 4.74 1.23 1.27
C VAL A 46 6.00 1.21 2.12
N PHE A 47 6.64 0.06 2.18
CA PHE A 47 7.84 -0.16 2.97
C PHE A 47 8.93 -0.74 2.07
N ASP A 48 10.10 -0.11 2.06
CA ASP A 48 11.26 -0.66 1.37
C ASP A 48 12.08 -1.49 2.37
N PHE A 49 12.13 -2.80 2.12
CA PHE A 49 12.85 -3.74 2.96
C PHE A 49 14.21 -4.07 2.33
N ASP A 50 15.25 -3.48 2.92
CA ASP A 50 16.64 -3.76 2.59
C ASP A 50 17.15 -4.95 3.43
N PHE A 51 17.67 -5.98 2.76
CA PHE A 51 18.30 -7.12 3.40
C PHE A 51 19.59 -7.53 2.71
N VAL A 52 20.47 -8.17 3.47
CA VAL A 52 21.75 -8.70 2.98
C VAL A 52 21.62 -10.21 2.92
N THR A 53 21.84 -10.80 1.74
CA THR A 53 21.87 -12.26 1.60
C THR A 53 23.20 -12.83 2.12
N VAL A 54 23.25 -14.15 2.28
CA VAL A 54 24.44 -14.86 2.77
C VAL A 54 25.68 -14.59 1.91
N ASP A 55 25.49 -14.35 0.61
CA ASP A 55 26.52 -13.96 -0.36
C ASP A 55 26.96 -12.49 -0.25
N ASN A 56 26.60 -11.80 0.84
CA ASN A 56 26.84 -10.39 1.08
C ASN A 56 26.28 -9.45 -0.01
N CYS A 57 25.28 -9.92 -0.77
CA CYS A 57 24.59 -9.13 -1.77
C CYS A 57 23.45 -8.35 -1.12
N ARG A 58 23.48 -7.02 -1.25
CA ARG A 58 22.39 -6.15 -0.81
C ARG A 58 21.23 -6.25 -1.80
N LYS A 59 20.06 -6.65 -1.31
CA LYS A 59 18.81 -6.66 -2.07
C LYS A 59 17.77 -5.81 -1.35
N SER A 60 16.90 -5.19 -2.12
CA SER A 60 15.77 -4.39 -1.63
C SER A 60 14.48 -4.94 -2.22
N LYS A 61 13.50 -5.21 -1.37
CA LYS A 61 12.16 -5.64 -1.77
C LYS A 61 11.15 -4.60 -1.26
N ILE A 62 10.33 -4.08 -2.17
CA ILE A 62 9.27 -3.13 -1.83
C ILE A 62 8.01 -3.90 -1.45
N PHE A 63 7.51 -3.64 -0.26
CA PHE A 63 6.26 -4.18 0.27
C PHE A 63 5.17 -3.11 0.22
N PHE A 64 4.02 -3.48 -0.31
CA PHE A 64 2.80 -2.68 -0.26
C PHE A 64 1.85 -3.30 0.76
N ILE A 65 1.64 -2.61 1.85
CA ILE A 65 0.79 -3.03 2.95
C ILE A 65 -0.51 -2.24 2.87
N ALA A 66 -1.58 -2.98 2.78
CA ALA A 66 -2.93 -2.47 2.67
C ALA A 66 -3.65 -2.84 3.96
N TRP A 67 -3.88 -1.83 4.81
CA TRP A 67 -4.61 -2.01 6.06
C TRP A 67 -6.02 -1.43 6.03
N ALA A 68 -7.02 -2.28 6.31
CA ALA A 68 -8.40 -1.87 6.47
C ALA A 68 -9.10 -2.74 7.55
N PRO A 69 -9.55 -2.16 8.68
CA PRO A 69 -10.18 -2.93 9.73
C PRO A 69 -11.52 -3.51 9.26
N ALA A 70 -11.86 -4.71 9.73
CA ALA A 70 -13.08 -5.42 9.34
C ALA A 70 -14.37 -4.62 9.62
N ALA A 71 -14.36 -3.81 10.70
CA ALA A 71 -15.45 -2.93 11.11
C ALA A 71 -15.62 -1.67 10.23
N SER A 72 -14.80 -1.50 9.18
CA SER A 72 -14.91 -0.37 8.26
C SER A 72 -16.26 -0.36 7.54
N ARG A 73 -16.83 0.84 7.37
CA ARG A 73 -18.09 1.03 6.64
C ARG A 73 -17.95 0.50 5.20
N ILE A 74 -19.03 -0.05 4.64
CA ILE A 74 -19.06 -0.61 3.28
C ILE A 74 -18.51 0.37 2.24
N ARG A 75 -18.89 1.67 2.35
CA ARG A 75 -18.39 2.74 1.47
C ARG A 75 -16.87 2.94 1.56
N ALA A 76 -16.29 2.81 2.75
CA ALA A 76 -14.84 2.91 2.95
C ALA A 76 -14.12 1.70 2.36
N LYS A 77 -14.69 0.49 2.48
CA LYS A 77 -14.18 -0.72 1.82
C LYS A 77 -14.21 -0.60 0.29
N MET A 78 -15.27 -0.03 -0.26
CA MET A 78 -15.37 0.26 -1.70
C MET A 78 -14.29 1.26 -2.14
N LEU A 79 -14.19 2.40 -1.44
CA LEU A 79 -13.20 3.44 -1.75
C LEU A 79 -11.78 2.88 -1.68
N TYR A 80 -11.50 2.08 -0.66
CA TYR A 80 -10.25 1.37 -0.49
C TYR A 80 -9.98 0.43 -1.69
N ALA A 81 -10.89 -0.49 -2.02
CA ALA A 81 -10.70 -1.41 -3.14
C ALA A 81 -10.41 -0.69 -4.46
N THR A 82 -11.14 0.38 -4.78
CA THR A 82 -10.95 1.17 -6.01
C THR A 82 -9.65 1.98 -5.98
N SER A 83 -9.30 2.57 -4.84
CA SER A 83 -8.08 3.39 -4.70
C SER A 83 -6.82 2.55 -4.76
N LYS A 84 -6.86 1.32 -4.23
CA LYS A 84 -5.78 0.34 -4.33
C LYS A 84 -5.38 0.09 -5.78
N ALA A 85 -6.37 -0.11 -6.66
CA ALA A 85 -6.13 -0.37 -8.07
C ALA A 85 -5.45 0.81 -8.78
N GLY A 86 -5.85 2.04 -8.44
CA GLY A 86 -5.21 3.25 -8.96
C GLY A 86 -3.76 3.41 -8.47
N LEU A 87 -3.54 3.22 -7.17
CA LEU A 87 -2.22 3.38 -6.55
C LEU A 87 -1.24 2.29 -6.99
N SER A 88 -1.68 1.03 -7.08
CA SER A 88 -0.81 -0.09 -7.49
C SER A 88 -0.27 0.06 -8.91
N ARG A 89 -1.02 0.70 -9.82
CA ARG A 89 -0.55 1.02 -11.18
C ARG A 89 0.56 2.04 -11.21
N VAL A 90 0.57 2.93 -10.23
CA VAL A 90 1.55 4.02 -10.14
C VAL A 90 2.81 3.58 -9.42
N LEU A 91 2.66 2.70 -8.44
CA LEU A 91 3.76 2.15 -7.63
C LEU A 91 4.40 0.96 -8.35
N GLU A 92 5.02 1.20 -9.51
CA GLU A 92 5.69 0.15 -10.28
C GLU A 92 6.96 -0.37 -9.56
N GLY A 93 7.00 -1.69 -9.33
CA GLY A 93 8.10 -2.37 -8.63
C GLY A 93 7.77 -2.79 -7.20
N ILE A 94 6.49 -2.81 -6.80
CA ILE A 94 6.05 -3.56 -5.63
C ILE A 94 6.36 -5.04 -5.84
N HIS A 95 7.07 -5.64 -4.90
CA HIS A 95 7.42 -7.06 -4.93
C HIS A 95 6.36 -7.91 -4.23
N TYR A 96 5.83 -7.40 -3.12
CA TYR A 96 4.84 -8.11 -2.31
C TYR A 96 3.71 -7.18 -1.92
N GLU A 97 2.49 -7.67 -2.06
CA GLU A 97 1.28 -7.04 -1.51
C GLU A 97 0.83 -7.82 -0.26
N LEU A 98 0.64 -7.08 0.84
CA LEU A 98 0.09 -7.58 2.09
C LEU A 98 -1.25 -6.89 2.33
N GLN A 99 -2.30 -7.66 2.60
CA GLN A 99 -3.56 -7.11 3.09
C GLN A 99 -3.71 -7.51 4.55
N ALA A 100 -3.99 -6.54 5.39
CA ALA A 100 -4.16 -6.74 6.82
C ALA A 100 -5.48 -6.14 7.27
N THR A 101 -6.22 -6.90 8.06
CA THR A 101 -7.45 -6.46 8.72
C THR A 101 -7.24 -6.24 10.21
N ASP A 102 -6.24 -6.92 10.78
CA ASP A 102 -5.83 -6.81 12.16
C ASP A 102 -4.39 -6.27 12.26
N PRO A 103 -4.05 -5.43 13.26
CA PRO A 103 -2.68 -4.97 13.48
C PRO A 103 -1.66 -6.11 13.68
N THR A 104 -2.08 -7.27 14.18
CA THR A 104 -1.19 -8.44 14.36
C THR A 104 -0.73 -9.05 13.02
N GLU A 105 -1.54 -8.91 11.96
CA GLU A 105 -1.22 -9.40 10.61
C GLU A 105 -0.15 -8.54 9.90
N MET A 106 0.21 -7.37 10.47
CA MET A 106 1.27 -6.49 9.96
C MET A 106 2.61 -6.67 10.69
N GLY A 107 2.77 -7.75 11.46
CA GLY A 107 4.00 -8.02 12.19
C GLY A 107 5.23 -8.06 11.28
N PHE A 108 6.34 -7.50 11.77
CA PHE A 108 7.63 -7.50 11.07
C PHE A 108 8.10 -8.92 10.73
N ASP A 109 7.72 -9.91 11.54
CA ASP A 109 8.05 -11.31 11.31
C ASP A 109 7.46 -11.86 9.99
N LEU A 110 6.23 -11.47 9.63
CA LEU A 110 5.59 -11.86 8.37
C LEU A 110 6.27 -11.23 7.16
N ILE A 111 6.67 -9.96 7.28
CA ILE A 111 7.39 -9.25 6.23
C ILE A 111 8.75 -9.91 6.01
N ARG A 112 9.46 -10.22 7.09
CA ARG A 112 10.77 -10.90 7.05
C ARG A 112 10.65 -12.31 6.46
N ASP A 113 9.62 -13.06 6.83
CA ASP A 113 9.38 -14.41 6.30
C ASP A 113 9.14 -14.39 4.79
N ARG A 114 8.33 -13.43 4.31
CA ARG A 114 8.11 -13.22 2.86
C ARG A 114 9.31 -12.65 2.12
N ALA A 115 10.21 -11.96 2.83
CA ALA A 115 11.41 -11.37 2.24
C ALA A 115 12.55 -12.38 2.03
N LYS A 116 12.56 -13.51 2.76
CA LYS A 116 13.56 -14.58 2.61
C LYS A 116 13.60 -15.17 1.19
#